data_AF-A0A832X7S1-F1
#
_entry.id   AF-A0A832X7S1-F1
#
_cell.length_a   1.000
_cell.length_b   1.000
_cell.length_c   1.000
_cell.angle_alpha   90.00
_cell.angle_beta   90.00
_cell.angle_gamma   90.00
#
_symmetry.space_group_name_H-M   'P 1'
#
loop_
_entity.id
_entity.type
_entity.pdbx_description
1 polymer ?
#
loop_
_entity_poly.entity_id
_entity_poly.type
_entity_poly.pdbx_seq_one_letter_code
_entity_poly.pdbx_strand_id
1 'polypeptide(L)' 'ENAIIESEVYIGPYTSVGRGTIMKKGEIENSIIMEDCVIDINTKIIDSVIGAGSEIITNQKGPKGHKLIVGENSKIIL' A
#
# COMPACT_ATOMS: atom_id res chain seq x y z
N GLU A 1 -5.13 -13.68 -5.36
CA GLU A 1 -5.85 -14.53 -4.39
C GLU A 1 -4.98 -14.77 -3.17
N ASN A 2 -5.43 -14.41 -1.96
CA ASN A 2 -4.70 -14.39 -0.65
C ASN A 2 -4.21 -13.00 -0.18
N ALA A 3 -4.91 -11.91 -0.49
CA ALA A 3 -4.61 -10.63 0.17
C ALA A 3 -5.28 -10.59 1.56
N ILE A 4 -4.55 -10.16 2.58
CA ILE A 4 -5.06 -9.94 3.95
C ILE A 4 -5.33 -8.45 4.09
N ILE A 5 -6.59 -8.10 4.33
CA ILE A 5 -7.03 -6.70 4.47
C ILE A 5 -7.66 -6.57 5.85
N GLU A 6 -7.01 -5.80 6.73
CA GLU A 6 -7.51 -5.53 8.09
C GLU A 6 -8.61 -4.45 8.11
N SER A 7 -9.28 -4.30 9.25
CA SER A 7 -10.46 -3.43 9.38
C SER A 7 -10.18 -1.93 9.22
N GLU A 8 -8.93 -1.50 9.34
CA GLU A 8 -8.51 -0.09 9.21
C GLU A 8 -7.99 0.24 7.80
N VAL A 9 -8.30 -0.62 6.83
CA VAL A 9 -7.89 -0.44 5.43
C VAL A 9 -9.06 -0.01 4.58
N TYR A 10 -8.84 1.02 3.77
CA TYR A 10 -9.77 1.46 2.74
C TYR A 10 -9.18 1.26 1.35
N ILE A 11 -9.84 0.44 0.53
CA ILE A 11 -9.48 0.25 -0.87
C ILE A 11 -10.50 1.05 -1.69
N GLY A 12 -10.03 2.15 -2.25
CA GLY A 12 -10.82 2.98 -3.14
C GLY A 12 -10.79 2.50 -4.59
N PRO A 13 -11.53 3.18 -5.47
CA PRO A 13 -11.72 2.77 -6.86
C PRO A 13 -10.40 2.78 -7.64
N TYR A 14 -10.37 1.99 -8.71
CA TYR A 14 -9.22 1.84 -9.61
C TYR A 14 -7.95 1.36 -8.92
N THR A 15 -8.10 0.56 -7.86
CA THR A 15 -6.99 -0.07 -7.13
C THR A 15 -6.88 -1.54 -7.48
N SER A 16 -5.68 -1.99 -7.82
CA SER A 16 -5.36 -3.40 -8.02
C SER A 16 -4.54 -3.91 -6.84
N VAL A 17 -4.95 -5.03 -6.24
CA VAL A 17 -4.23 -5.66 -5.12
C VAL A 17 -3.74 -7.03 -5.54
N GLY A 18 -2.43 -7.22 -5.40
CA GLY A 18 -1.73 -8.45 -5.72
C GLY A 18 -2.06 -9.60 -4.76
N ARG A 19 -1.59 -10.78 -5.13
CA ARG A 19 -1.66 -11.98 -4.29
C ARG A 19 -0.70 -11.87 -3.12
N GLY A 20 -1.08 -12.38 -1.95
CA GLY A 20 -0.18 -12.42 -0.78
C GLY A 20 0.04 -11.05 -0.11
N THR A 21 -0.58 -9.98 -0.62
CA THR A 21 -0.45 -8.65 -0.05
C THR A 21 -1.08 -8.58 1.34
N ILE A 22 -0.40 -7.95 2.30
CA ILE A 22 -0.90 -7.73 3.65
C ILE A 22 -1.09 -6.22 3.85
N MET A 23 -2.34 -5.80 3.99
CA MET A 23 -2.70 -4.43 4.37
C MET A 23 -3.20 -4.43 5.80
N LYS A 24 -2.49 -3.72 6.68
CA LYS A 24 -2.87 -3.59 8.10
C LYS A 24 -3.71 -2.34 8.35
N LYS A 25 -3.29 -1.24 7.77
CA LYS A 25 -3.97 0.05 7.89
C LYS A 25 -3.58 0.95 6.74
N GLY A 26 -4.49 1.86 6.44
CA GLY A 26 -4.26 2.89 5.43
C GLY A 26 -5.34 2.95 4.38
N GLU A 27 -5.29 4.03 3.60
CA GLU A 27 -6.21 4.23 2.50
C GLU A 27 -5.44 4.16 1.17
N ILE A 28 -5.94 3.42 0.18
CA ILE A 28 -5.31 3.29 -1.13
C ILE A 28 -6.33 3.59 -2.22
N GLU A 29 -5.97 4.46 -3.15
CA GLU A 29 -6.79 4.84 -4.30
C GLU A 29 -5.94 4.94 -5.57
N ASN A 30 -6.53 4.66 -6.73
CA ASN A 30 -5.89 4.80 -8.05
C ASN A 30 -4.47 4.17 -8.10
N SER A 31 -4.27 3.04 -7.42
CA SER A 31 -2.93 2.49 -7.22
C SER A 31 -2.84 1.02 -7.61
N ILE A 32 -1.64 0.59 -8.02
CA ILE A 32 -1.37 -0.80 -8.38
C ILE A 32 -0.43 -1.38 -7.35
N ILE A 33 -0.87 -2.43 -6.67
CA ILE A 33 -0.09 -3.15 -5.68
C ILE A 33 0.16 -4.54 -6.20
N MET A 34 1.44 -4.90 -6.32
CA MET A 34 1.85 -6.21 -6.80
C MET A 34 1.82 -7.25 -5.67
N GLU A 35 2.30 -8.44 -5.98
CA GLU A 35 2.25 -9.60 -5.09
C GLU A 35 3.18 -9.44 -3.87
N ASP A 36 2.85 -10.11 -2.77
CA ASP A 36 3.65 -10.20 -1.54
C ASP A 36 4.08 -8.85 -0.93
N CYS A 37 3.28 -7.80 -1.15
CA CYS A 37 3.56 -6.48 -0.57
C CYS A 37 3.02 -6.37 0.87
N VAL A 38 3.68 -5.56 1.70
CA VAL A 38 3.20 -5.22 3.05
C VAL A 38 2.95 -3.73 3.13
N ILE A 39 1.73 -3.35 3.51
CA ILE A 39 1.33 -1.95 3.63
C ILE A 39 0.79 -1.69 5.04
N ASP A 40 1.48 -0.80 5.74
CA ASP A 40 1.21 -0.44 7.11
C ASP A 40 1.36 1.09 7.26
N ILE A 41 0.31 1.82 6.88
CA ILE A 41 0.34 3.28 6.84
C ILE A 41 -0.82 3.89 7.62
N ASN A 42 -0.57 5.02 8.29
CA ASN A 42 -1.63 5.83 8.92
C ASN A 42 -2.15 6.95 8.00
N THR A 43 -1.84 6.89 6.71
CA THR A 43 -2.12 7.94 5.71
C THR A 43 -2.76 7.32 4.45
N LYS A 44 -2.93 8.12 3.39
CA LYS A 44 -3.43 7.65 2.09
C LYS A 44 -2.31 7.52 1.07
N ILE A 45 -2.37 6.49 0.24
CA ILE A 45 -1.57 6.33 -0.98
C ILE A 45 -2.50 6.56 -2.17
N ILE A 46 -2.08 7.44 -3.07
CA ILE A 46 -2.81 7.79 -4.30
C ILE A 46 -1.88 7.73 -5.51
N ASP A 47 -2.42 7.38 -6.68
CA ASP A 47 -1.70 7.38 -7.97
C ASP A 47 -0.34 6.68 -7.92
N SER A 48 -0.26 5.55 -7.19
CA SER A 48 0.99 4.89 -6.84
C SER A 48 1.14 3.51 -7.45
N VAL A 49 2.39 3.08 -7.64
CA VAL A 49 2.73 1.75 -8.14
C VAL A 49 3.71 1.11 -7.17
N ILE A 50 3.30 -0.01 -6.58
CA ILE A 50 4.07 -0.76 -5.59
C ILE A 50 4.52 -2.08 -6.19
N GLY A 51 5.83 -2.23 -6.40
CA GLY A 51 6.47 -3.43 -6.92
C GLY A 51 6.36 -4.63 -5.99
N ALA A 52 6.47 -5.85 -6.53
CA ALA A 52 6.27 -7.08 -5.75
C ALA A 52 7.29 -7.22 -4.60
N GLY A 53 6.88 -7.82 -3.49
CA GLY A 53 7.73 -7.99 -2.31
C GLY A 53 8.13 -6.68 -1.61
N SER A 54 7.43 -5.58 -1.89
CA SER A 54 7.76 -4.28 -1.29
C SER A 54 7.04 -4.04 0.03
N GLU A 55 7.70 -3.31 0.92
CA GLU A 55 7.16 -2.96 2.23
C GLU A 55 7.05 -1.44 2.36
N ILE A 56 5.87 -0.94 2.71
CA ILE A 56 5.62 0.48 2.96
C ILE A 56 5.09 0.62 4.37
N ILE A 57 5.88 1.31 5.19
CA ILE A 57 5.58 1.48 6.61
C ILE A 57 5.64 2.98 6.92
N THR A 58 4.58 3.52 7.54
CA THR A 58 4.68 4.85 8.15
C THR A 58 4.04 4.89 9.52
N ASN A 59 4.74 5.56 10.44
CA ASN A 59 4.28 5.76 11.80
C ASN A 59 3.84 7.21 12.07
N GLN A 60 3.93 8.09 11.07
CA GLN A 60 3.66 9.51 11.23
C GLN A 60 2.30 9.89 10.63
N LYS A 61 1.58 10.81 11.30
CA LYS A 61 0.43 11.50 10.72
C LYS A 61 0.96 12.62 9.81
N GLY A 62 1.39 12.22 8.62
CA GLY A 62 1.91 13.12 7.57
C GLY A 62 0.81 13.67 6.65
N PRO A 63 1.17 14.43 5.60
CA PRO A 63 0.23 14.91 4.60
C PRO A 63 -0.61 13.76 4.05
N LYS A 64 -1.89 14.05 3.78
CA LYS A 64 -2.91 13.02 3.64
C LYS A 64 -2.69 12.06 2.47
N GLY A 65 -1.96 12.41 1.41
CA GLY A 65 -1.79 11.59 0.21
C GLY A 65 -0.34 11.50 -0.26
N HIS A 66 0.20 10.29 -0.32
CA HIS A 66 1.52 9.99 -0.88
C HIS A 66 1.39 9.40 -2.28
N LYS A 67 2.20 9.94 -3.21
CA LYS A 67 2.40 9.36 -4.54
C LYS A 67 3.77 8.72 -4.60
N LEU A 68 3.80 7.40 -4.71
CA LEU A 68 5.01 6.59 -4.64
C LEU A 68 5.11 5.68 -5.86
N ILE A 69 6.29 5.62 -6.45
CA ILE A 69 6.66 4.62 -7.45
C ILE A 69 7.77 3.80 -6.83
N VAL A 70 7.45 2.55 -6.51
CA VAL A 70 8.31 1.65 -5.74
C VAL A 70 8.64 0.46 -6.63
N GLY A 71 9.93 0.18 -6.80
CA GLY A 71 10.39 -1.01 -7.53
C GLY A 71 10.14 -2.29 -6.74
N GLU A 72 10.42 -3.44 -7.32
CA GLU A 72 10.39 -4.73 -6.61
C GLU A 72 11.36 -4.75 -5.41
N ASN A 73 11.02 -5.55 -4.39
CA ASN A 73 11.83 -5.79 -3.19
C ASN A 73 12.34 -4.51 -2.52
N SER A 74 11.52 -3.46 -2.52
CA SER A 74 11.89 -2.17 -1.97
C SER A 74 11.19 -1.92 -0.65
N LYS A 75 11.91 -1.30 0.29
CA LYS A 75 11.37 -0.93 1.60
C LYS A 75 11.35 0.57 1.74
N ILE A 76 10.16 1.13 1.96
CA ILE A 76 9.97 2.56 2.19
C ILE A 76 9.47 2.77 3.62
N ILE A 77 10.15 3.65 4.33
CA ILE A 77 9.81 4.06 5.70
C ILE A 77 9.60 5.57 5.67
N LEU A 78 8.39 6.03 6.00
CA LEU A 78 8.02 7.46 6.09
C LEU A 78 7.75 7.89 7.53
#